data_AF-A0A447JJ58-F1
#
_entry.id   AF-A0A447JJ58-F1
#
_cell.length_a   1.000
_cell.length_b   1.000
_cell.length_c   1.000
_cell.angle_alpha   90.00
_cell.angle_beta   90.00
_cell.angle_gamma   90.00
#
_symmetry.space_group_name_H-M   'P 1'
#
loop_
_entity.id
_entity.type
_entity.pdbx_description
1 polymer ?
#
loop_
_entity_poly.entity_id
_entity_poly.type
_entity_poly.pdbx_seq_one_letter_code
_entity_poly.pdbx_strand_id
1 'polypeptide(L)'
;MPVQKLMDTYKSFGFGVPTGLGLTGESSGLLPKRRYWSDLDRATFAFGYGLMVTPLQLAHVYATIGSFGIYRPLSITKVDPPVIGTRVMPEELVHEVEHMMESVALPGGGGTKAAVRDYRIAVKTGTAKKNWR
;
A
#
# COMPACT_ATOMS: atom_id res chain seq x y z
N MET A 1 -12.46 12.46 9.67
CA MET A 1 -12.37 11.00 9.92
C MET A 1 -11.40 10.74 11.06
N PRO A 2 -11.66 9.80 12.00
CA PRO A 2 -10.69 9.41 13.01
C PRO A 2 -9.42 8.83 12.36
N VAL A 3 -8.23 9.26 12.80
CA VAL A 3 -6.93 8.76 12.28
C VAL A 3 -6.77 7.26 12.39
N GLN A 4 -7.43 6.67 13.40
CA GLN A 4 -7.47 5.24 13.63
C GLN A 4 -7.96 4.47 12.39
N LYS A 5 -8.95 4.97 11.65
CA LYS A 5 -9.46 4.30 10.44
C LYS A 5 -8.38 4.16 9.37
N LEU A 6 -7.58 5.20 9.15
CA LEU A 6 -6.47 5.15 8.19
C LEU A 6 -5.35 4.24 8.68
N MET A 7 -5.02 4.31 9.98
CA MET A 7 -4.02 3.43 10.58
C MET A 7 -4.42 1.95 10.51
N ASP A 8 -5.69 1.63 10.74
CA ASP A 8 -6.21 0.27 10.63
C ASP A 8 -6.22 -0.22 9.18
N THR A 9 -6.55 0.66 8.24
CA THR A 9 -6.44 0.35 6.80
C THR A 9 -4.99 0.08 6.40
N TYR A 10 -4.03 0.91 6.81
CA TYR A 10 -2.62 0.66 6.53
C TYR A 10 -2.14 -0.68 7.11
N LYS A 11 -2.56 -1.02 8.34
CA LYS A 11 -2.21 -2.31 8.95
C LYS A 11 -2.86 -3.49 8.23
N SER A 12 -4.14 -3.38 7.86
CA SER A 12 -4.86 -4.46 7.18
C SER A 12 -4.26 -4.76 5.80
N PHE A 13 -3.67 -3.76 5.15
CA PHE A 13 -2.93 -3.94 3.89
C PHE A 13 -1.45 -4.34 4.07
N GLY A 14 -0.93 -4.43 5.31
CA GLY A 14 0.39 -5.00 5.61
C GLY A 14 1.47 -4.04 6.12
N PHE A 15 1.17 -2.73 6.30
CA PHE A 15 2.15 -1.81 6.88
C PHE A 15 2.36 -2.03 8.38
N GLY A 16 3.61 -1.91 8.82
CA GLY A 16 3.98 -2.09 10.23
C GLY A 16 3.98 -3.54 10.69
N VAL A 17 3.75 -4.50 9.79
CA VAL A 17 3.76 -5.95 10.05
C VAL A 17 4.97 -6.57 9.34
N PRO A 18 5.72 -7.49 9.97
CA PRO A 18 6.74 -8.27 9.27
C PRO A 18 6.15 -9.01 8.05
N THR A 19 6.91 -9.09 6.96
CA THR A 19 6.46 -9.76 5.73
C THR A 19 6.53 -11.28 5.84
N GLY A 20 7.32 -11.80 6.78
CA GLY A 20 7.34 -13.22 7.12
C GLY A 20 8.16 -14.09 6.18
N LEU A 21 9.08 -13.49 5.41
CA LEU A 21 9.92 -14.20 4.45
C LEU A 21 11.13 -14.89 5.11
N GLY A 22 11.46 -14.55 6.35
CA GLY A 22 12.60 -15.11 7.06
C GLY A 22 13.95 -14.63 6.53
N LEU A 23 13.96 -13.47 5.85
CA LEU A 23 15.19 -12.88 5.32
C LEU A 23 15.97 -12.17 6.42
N THR A 24 17.29 -12.34 6.42
CA THR A 24 18.17 -11.60 7.32
C THR A 24 18.07 -10.09 7.05
N GLY A 25 17.84 -9.31 8.11
CA GLY A 25 17.71 -7.85 7.99
C GLY A 25 16.34 -7.37 7.52
N GLU A 26 15.34 -8.25 7.45
CA GLU A 26 13.95 -7.86 7.18
C GLU A 26 13.46 -6.83 8.22
N SER A 27 12.88 -5.74 7.74
CA SER A 27 12.29 -4.69 8.56
C SER A 27 10.78 -4.66 8.38
N SER A 28 10.04 -4.42 9.46
CA SER A 28 8.60 -4.16 9.43
C SER A 28 8.26 -2.68 9.19
N GLY A 29 9.25 -1.85 8.86
CA GLY A 29 9.09 -0.40 8.73
C GLY A 29 8.83 0.28 10.08
N LEU A 30 8.17 1.44 10.05
CA LEU A 30 7.78 2.21 11.21
C LEU A 30 6.36 2.73 11.04
N LEU A 31 5.43 2.21 11.84
CA LEU A 31 4.06 2.71 11.94
C LEU A 31 3.85 3.30 13.34
N PRO A 32 3.46 4.58 13.47
CA PRO A 32 3.48 5.29 14.74
C PRO A 32 2.44 4.74 15.73
N LYS A 33 2.88 4.47 16.97
CA LYS A 33 2.01 4.12 18.10
C LYS A 33 1.86 5.31 19.04
N ARG A 34 1.20 6.38 18.57
CA ARG A 34 1.00 7.61 19.35
C ARG A 34 -0.45 7.79 19.79
N ARG A 35 -0.64 8.22 21.04
CA ARG A 35 -1.96 8.47 21.65
C ARG A 35 -2.59 9.78 21.18
N TYR A 36 -1.78 10.79 20.87
CA TYR A 36 -2.23 12.12 20.46
C TYR A 36 -1.79 12.40 19.02
N TRP A 37 -2.70 13.00 18.24
CA TRP A 37 -2.50 13.37 16.84
C TRP A 37 -3.01 14.79 16.63
N SER A 38 -2.10 15.71 16.27
CA SER A 38 -2.49 17.04 15.81
C SER A 38 -3.18 16.96 14.45
N ASP A 39 -3.83 18.03 14.01
CA ASP A 39 -4.45 18.07 12.68
C ASP A 39 -3.41 18.00 11.55
N LEU A 40 -2.22 18.58 11.76
CA LEU A 40 -1.10 18.46 10.84
C LEU A 40 -0.59 17.02 10.74
N ASP A 41 -0.50 16.31 11.86
CA ASP A 41 -0.12 14.89 11.89
C ASP A 41 -1.11 14.03 11.09
N ARG A 42 -2.41 14.31 11.24
CA ARG A 42 -3.46 13.58 10.51
C ARG A 42 -3.37 13.85 9.01
N ALA A 43 -3.16 15.11 8.62
CA ALA A 43 -3.03 15.49 7.22
C ALA A 43 -1.80 14.82 6.59
N THR A 44 -0.62 14.95 7.21
CA THR A 44 0.64 14.37 6.70
C THR A 44 0.61 12.86 6.58
N PHE A 45 -0.06 12.18 7.51
CA PHE A 45 -0.24 10.73 7.47
C PHE A 45 -1.15 10.26 6.32
N ALA A 46 -2.12 11.08 5.91
CA ALA A 46 -3.02 10.78 4.79
C ALA A 46 -2.30 10.76 3.42
N PHE A 47 -1.17 11.46 3.28
CA PHE A 47 -0.37 11.47 2.05
C PHE A 47 1.01 10.82 2.22
N GLY A 48 1.18 9.98 3.24
CA GLY A 48 2.31 9.06 3.35
C GLY A 48 3.51 9.52 4.18
N TYR A 49 3.42 10.65 4.90
CA TYR A 49 4.45 11.08 5.85
C TYR A 49 4.12 10.66 7.29
N GLY A 50 5.15 10.46 8.12
CA GLY A 50 4.96 10.00 9.50
C GLY A 50 4.87 8.47 9.65
N LEU A 51 5.16 7.73 8.58
CA LEU A 51 5.45 6.30 8.60
C LEU A 51 6.66 5.99 7.73
N MET A 52 7.26 4.83 7.92
CA MET A 52 8.28 4.24 7.04
C MET A 52 7.83 2.85 6.64
N VAL A 53 8.07 2.46 5.40
CA VAL A 53 7.72 1.14 4.87
C VAL A 53 8.88 0.61 4.06
N THR A 54 9.00 -0.71 3.97
CA THR A 54 9.93 -1.32 3.03
C THR A 54 9.32 -1.37 1.62
N PRO A 55 10.14 -1.40 0.55
CA PRO A 55 9.62 -1.65 -0.80
C PRO A 55 8.81 -2.95 -0.90
N LEU A 56 9.17 -3.96 -0.10
CA LEU A 56 8.45 -5.24 -0.05
C LEU A 56 7.05 -5.10 0.57
N GLN A 57 6.92 -4.35 1.67
CA GLN A 57 5.60 -4.02 2.23
C GLN A 57 4.76 -3.23 1.22
N LEU A 58 5.37 -2.30 0.49
CA LEU A 58 4.65 -1.55 -0.54
C LEU A 58 4.19 -2.47 -1.69
N ALA A 59 5.04 -3.36 -2.18
CA ALA A 59 4.65 -4.35 -3.19
C ALA A 59 3.47 -5.23 -2.72
N HIS A 60 3.48 -5.62 -1.45
CA HIS A 60 2.41 -6.40 -0.83
C HIS A 60 1.07 -5.65 -0.77
N VAL A 61 1.10 -4.35 -0.45
CA VAL A 61 -0.08 -3.48 -0.52
C VAL A 61 -0.67 -3.49 -1.93
N TYR A 62 0.16 -3.30 -2.96
CA TYR A 62 -0.31 -3.30 -4.35
C TYR A 62 -0.80 -4.68 -4.81
N ALA A 63 -0.21 -5.77 -4.34
CA ALA A 63 -0.74 -7.12 -4.59
C ALA A 63 -2.11 -7.33 -3.91
N THR A 64 -2.34 -6.73 -2.76
CA THR A 64 -3.64 -6.75 -2.06
C THR A 64 -4.68 -5.92 -2.82
N ILE A 65 -4.30 -4.75 -3.36
CA ILE A 65 -5.16 -3.94 -4.25
C ILE A 65 -5.50 -4.71 -5.53
N GLY A 66 -4.49 -5.25 -6.23
CA GLY A 66 -4.67 -5.98 -7.49
C GLY A 66 -5.42 -7.31 -7.36
N SER A 67 -5.68 -7.77 -6.14
CA SER A 67 -6.57 -8.90 -5.86
C SER A 67 -7.90 -8.47 -5.23
N PHE A 68 -8.26 -7.20 -5.42
CA PHE A 68 -9.49 -6.58 -4.95
C PHE A 68 -9.74 -6.75 -3.44
N GLY A 69 -8.68 -6.58 -2.64
CA GLY A 69 -8.76 -6.57 -1.18
C GLY A 69 -8.49 -7.91 -0.50
N ILE A 70 -7.86 -8.87 -1.18
CA ILE A 70 -7.44 -10.15 -0.58
C ILE A 70 -5.95 -10.10 -0.21
N TYR A 71 -5.68 -10.00 1.09
CA TYR A 71 -4.33 -10.08 1.64
C TYR A 71 -3.84 -11.53 1.64
N ARG A 72 -2.72 -11.82 0.97
CA ARG A 72 -2.08 -13.16 0.94
C ARG A 72 -0.68 -13.10 1.52
N PRO A 73 -0.18 -14.15 2.19
CA PRO A 73 1.21 -14.17 2.63
C PRO A 73 2.18 -14.07 1.43
N LEU A 74 3.30 -13.38 1.63
CA LEU A 74 4.38 -13.36 0.64
C LEU A 74 5.17 -14.67 0.68
N SER A 75 5.77 -15.04 -0.45
CA SER A 75 6.65 -16.20 -0.54
C SER A 75 7.81 -15.91 -1.48
N ILE A 76 9.01 -16.35 -1.09
CA ILE A 76 10.22 -16.41 -1.94
C ILE A 76 10.48 -17.81 -2.50
N THR A 77 9.67 -18.79 -2.09
CA THR A 77 9.66 -20.15 -2.63
C THR A 77 8.38 -20.38 -3.42
N LYS A 78 8.43 -21.35 -4.34
CA LYS A 78 7.27 -21.72 -5.15
C LYS A 78 6.14 -22.21 -4.23
N VAL A 79 4.92 -21.75 -4.51
CA VAL A 79 3.69 -22.16 -3.84
C VAL A 79 2.73 -22.69 -4.90
N ASP A 80 2.10 -23.82 -4.65
CA ASP A 80 1.08 -24.37 -5.54
C ASP A 80 -0.28 -23.70 -5.26
N PRO A 81 -0.99 -23.23 -6.31
CA PRO A 81 -2.29 -22.60 -6.14
C PRO A 81 -3.39 -23.62 -5.76
N PRO A 82 -4.49 -23.17 -5.12
CA PRO A 82 -4.78 -21.78 -4.76
C PRO A 82 -4.13 -21.35 -3.44
N VAL A 83 -3.65 -20.10 -3.39
CA VAL A 83 -3.19 -19.48 -2.14
C VAL A 83 -4.36 -18.74 -1.50
N ILE A 84 -4.86 -19.32 -0.40
CA ILE A 84 -5.92 -18.71 0.40
C ILE A 84 -5.39 -17.46 1.10
N GLY A 85 -6.17 -16.39 1.03
CA GLY A 85 -5.88 -15.13 1.69
C GLY A 85 -7.05 -14.67 2.55
N THR A 86 -6.87 -13.53 3.20
CA THR A 86 -7.86 -12.89 4.06
C THR A 86 -8.45 -11.68 3.37
N ARG A 87 -9.77 -11.55 3.36
CA ARG A 87 -10.43 -10.32 2.88
C ARG A 87 -10.23 -9.19 3.89
N VAL A 88 -9.58 -8.12 3.47
CA VAL A 88 -9.26 -6.95 4.31
C VAL A 88 -10.03 -5.69 3.91
N MET A 89 -10.66 -5.71 2.73
CA MET A 89 -11.52 -4.64 2.21
C MET A 89 -12.57 -5.26 1.28
N PRO A 90 -13.80 -4.69 1.17
CA PRO A 90 -14.77 -5.14 0.18
C PRO A 90 -14.24 -5.02 -1.25
N GLU A 91 -14.58 -6.00 -2.09
CA GLU A 91 -14.11 -6.10 -3.47
C GLU A 91 -14.53 -4.90 -4.28
N GLU A 92 -15.80 -4.50 -4.17
CA GLU A 92 -16.40 -3.40 -4.90
C GLU A 92 -15.67 -2.08 -4.61
N LEU A 93 -15.33 -1.85 -3.33
CA LEU A 93 -14.63 -0.63 -2.91
C LEU A 93 -13.21 -0.59 -3.47
N VAL A 94 -12.46 -1.70 -3.42
CA VAL A 94 -11.10 -1.74 -3.97
C VAL A 94 -11.12 -1.60 -5.49
N HIS A 95 -12.08 -2.23 -6.16
CA HIS A 95 -12.26 -2.11 -7.60
C HIS A 95 -12.59 -0.67 -8.03
N GLU A 96 -13.45 0.05 -7.29
CA GLU A 96 -13.69 1.47 -7.54
C GLU A 96 -12.40 2.31 -7.44
N VAL A 97 -11.57 2.05 -6.43
CA VAL A 97 -10.29 2.77 -6.25
C VAL A 97 -9.25 2.38 -7.29
N GLU A 98 -9.15 1.10 -7.64
CA GLU A 98 -8.27 0.60 -8.70
C GLU A 98 -8.63 1.24 -10.05
N HIS A 99 -9.92 1.34 -10.37
CA HIS A 99 -10.37 2.05 -11.56
C HIS A 99 -10.01 3.55 -11.54
N MET A 100 -10.17 4.22 -10.39
CA MET A 100 -9.72 5.61 -10.23
C MET A 100 -8.21 5.76 -10.45
N MET A 101 -7.39 4.77 -10.08
CA MET A 101 -5.93 4.79 -10.25
C MET A 101 -5.49 4.73 -11.72
N GLU A 102 -6.33 4.25 -12.64
CA GLU A 102 -6.01 4.27 -14.08
C GLU A 102 -5.79 5.70 -14.60
N SER A 103 -6.54 6.67 -14.07
CA SER A 103 -6.43 8.08 -14.43
C SER A 103 -5.01 8.65 -14.26
N VAL A 104 -4.20 8.03 -13.40
CA VAL A 104 -2.82 8.48 -13.14
C VAL A 104 -1.92 8.26 -14.37
N ALA A 105 -2.17 7.22 -15.17
CA ALA A 105 -1.41 6.92 -16.39
C ALA A 105 -2.00 7.56 -17.66
N LEU A 106 -3.21 8.14 -17.57
CA LEU A 106 -3.89 8.79 -18.69
C LEU A 106 -3.51 10.29 -18.81
N PRO A 107 -3.76 10.94 -19.97
CA PRO A 107 -3.55 12.38 -20.12
C PRO A 107 -4.21 13.19 -19.00
N GLY A 108 -3.44 14.11 -18.40
CA GLY A 108 -3.84 14.84 -17.18
C GLY A 108 -3.37 14.20 -15.87
N GLY A 109 -2.97 12.93 -15.89
CA GLY A 109 -2.38 12.22 -14.76
C GLY A 109 -0.90 12.52 -14.54
N GLY A 110 -0.43 12.38 -13.30
CA GLY A 110 0.97 12.60 -12.92
C GLY A 110 1.94 11.46 -13.28
N GLY A 111 1.43 10.35 -13.83
CA GLY A 111 2.17 9.13 -14.15
C GLY A 111 2.07 8.71 -15.60
N THR A 112 1.76 9.61 -16.53
CA THR A 112 1.58 9.34 -17.97
C THR A 112 2.74 8.59 -18.61
N LYS A 113 3.97 8.79 -18.12
CA LYS A 113 5.17 8.08 -18.58
C LYS A 113 5.16 6.57 -18.29
N ALA A 114 4.30 6.10 -17.39
CA ALA A 114 4.15 4.68 -17.08
C ALA A 114 3.24 3.95 -18.08
N ALA A 115 2.52 4.68 -18.96
CA ALA A 115 1.55 4.09 -19.88
C ALA A 115 2.18 2.99 -20.75
N VAL A 116 1.48 1.87 -20.87
CA VAL A 116 1.86 0.75 -21.72
C VAL A 116 0.86 0.67 -22.86
N ARG A 117 1.36 0.66 -24.10
CA ARG A 117 0.50 0.58 -25.29
C ARG A 117 -0.34 -0.71 -25.22
N ASP A 118 -1.63 -0.59 -25.49
CA ASP A 118 -2.60 -1.68 -25.53
C ASP A 118 -2.92 -2.34 -24.16
N TYR A 119 -2.47 -1.76 -23.03
CA TYR A 119 -2.79 -2.24 -21.68
C TYR A 119 -3.37 -1.13 -20.80
N ARG A 120 -4.38 -1.47 -20.00
CA ARG A 120 -4.85 -0.65 -18.88
C ARG A 120 -3.96 -0.91 -17.67
N ILE A 121 -3.55 0.15 -16.99
CA ILE A 121 -2.72 0.05 -15.78
C ILE A 121 -3.26 0.98 -14.70
N ALA A 122 -3.46 0.43 -13.50
CA ALA A 122 -3.74 1.20 -12.30
C ALA A 122 -2.42 1.47 -11.56
N VAL A 123 -2.02 2.74 -11.48
CA VAL A 123 -0.73 3.13 -10.89
C VAL A 123 -0.88 4.32 -9.96
N LYS A 124 0.11 4.50 -9.07
CA LYS A 124 0.27 5.75 -8.33
C LYS A 124 1.72 6.19 -8.31
N THR A 125 1.94 7.47 -8.59
CA THR A 125 3.25 8.11 -8.42
C THR A 125 3.37 8.72 -7.03
N GLY A 126 4.60 8.79 -6.51
CA GLY A 126 4.93 9.43 -5.25
C GLY A 126 6.35 9.98 -5.27
N THR A 127 6.55 11.10 -4.57
CA THR A 127 7.86 11.70 -4.33
C THR A 127 7.98 11.95 -2.84
N ALA A 128 8.92 11.28 -2.19
CA ALA A 128 9.21 11.48 -0.77
C ALA A 128 10.53 12.23 -0.62
N LYS A 129 10.52 13.29 0.19
CA LYS A 129 11.75 13.98 0.59
C LYS A 129 12.42 13.13 1.67
N LYS A 130 13.70 12.76 1.46
CA LYS A 130 14.49 12.03 2.45
C LYS A 130 14.47 12.80 3.78
N ASN A 131 14.61 12.10 4.90
CA ASN A 131 14.90 12.77 6.17
C ASN A 131 16.40 12.65 6.40
N TRP A 132 17.11 13.77 6.58
CA TRP A 132 18.57 13.81 6.77
C TRP A 132 18.97 13.89 8.25
N ARG A 133 17.98 13.84 9.15
CA ARG A 133 18.22 13.68 10.58
C ARG A 133 18.47 12.22 10.93
#